data_AF-A0A8J2ZBP7-F1
#
_entry.id   AF-A0A8J2ZBP7-F1
#
_cell.length_a   1.000
_cell.length_b   1.000
_cell.length_c   1.000
_cell.angle_alpha   90.00
_cell.angle_beta   90.00
_cell.angle_gamma   90.00
#
_symmetry.space_group_name_H-M   'P 1'
#
loop_
_entity.id
_entity.type
_entity.pdbx_description
1 polymer ?
#
loop_
_entity_poly.entity_id
_entity_poly.type
_entity_poly.pdbx_seq_one_letter_code
_entity_poly.pdbx_strand_id
1 'polypeptide(L)'
;MTARATGAVAALGLHLLLLAPPVAAQTGGAAAGDAAAGEAAYARACARCHADPRAIGGRAARLDDPARRAALDRFLARHHAPDAATRAAIVAWLAEAAR
;
A
#
# COMPACT_ATOMS: atom_id res chain seq x y z
N MET A 1 62.82 -35.26 20.68
CA MET A 1 62.08 -35.53 21.92
C MET A 1 60.59 -35.38 21.62
N THR A 2 59.87 -36.48 21.73
CA THR A 2 58.45 -36.69 21.46
C THR A 2 57.59 -36.18 22.62
N ALA A 3 56.47 -35.50 22.35
CA ALA A 3 55.39 -35.31 23.33
C ALA A 3 54.04 -35.04 22.65
N ARG A 4 52.98 -35.54 23.31
CA ARG A 4 51.64 -35.84 22.83
C ARG A 4 50.64 -34.68 22.97
N ALA A 5 49.60 -34.75 22.13
CA ALA A 5 48.17 -34.52 22.35
C ALA A 5 47.68 -33.62 23.50
N THR A 6 46.73 -32.73 23.21
CA THR A 6 45.31 -32.78 23.64
C THR A 6 44.63 -31.44 23.36
N GLY A 7 43.31 -31.47 23.13
CA GLY A 7 42.47 -30.29 23.27
C GLY A 7 41.65 -29.90 22.04
N ALA A 8 40.71 -30.75 21.64
CA ALA A 8 39.53 -30.27 20.93
C ALA A 8 38.63 -29.55 21.95
N VAL A 9 38.46 -28.25 21.81
CA VAL A 9 37.38 -27.51 22.47
C VAL A 9 36.51 -26.92 21.38
N ALA A 10 35.28 -27.39 21.37
CA ALA A 10 34.21 -26.96 20.48
C ALA A 10 34.00 -25.44 20.60
N ALA A 11 34.28 -24.72 19.52
CA ALA A 11 33.79 -23.35 19.35
C ALA A 11 32.32 -23.44 18.91
N LEU A 12 31.47 -23.35 19.93
CA LEU A 12 30.04 -23.16 19.87
C LEU A 12 29.70 -21.91 19.03
N GLY A 13 28.87 -22.11 18.01
CA GLY A 13 27.81 -21.18 17.63
C GLY A 13 28.20 -19.80 17.10
N LEU A 14 28.16 -19.67 15.77
CA LEU A 14 27.41 -18.57 15.13
C LEU A 14 27.14 -18.94 13.68
N HIS A 15 26.28 -19.94 13.44
CA HIS A 15 25.62 -20.08 12.15
C HIS A 15 24.58 -18.97 12.06
N LEU A 16 25.03 -17.79 11.66
CA LEU A 16 24.19 -16.72 11.18
C LEU A 16 23.55 -17.23 9.87
N LEU A 17 22.50 -18.04 10.01
CA LEU A 17 21.56 -18.30 8.94
C LEU A 17 21.03 -16.92 8.52
N LEU A 18 21.49 -16.43 7.37
CA LEU A 18 20.77 -15.43 6.60
C LEU A 18 19.44 -16.06 6.17
N LEU A 19 18.47 -16.08 7.08
CA LEU A 19 17.07 -16.19 6.75
C LEU A 19 16.68 -14.85 6.10
N ALA A 20 16.89 -14.75 4.79
CA ALA A 20 16.20 -13.73 4.01
C ALA A 20 14.69 -13.94 4.22
N PRO A 21 13.92 -12.91 4.62
CA PRO A 21 12.47 -13.06 4.70
C PRO A 21 11.95 -13.43 3.31
N PRO A 22 10.94 -14.32 3.20
CA PRO A 22 10.31 -14.58 1.93
C PRO A 22 9.77 -13.25 1.40
N VAL A 23 10.29 -12.81 0.26
CA VAL A 23 9.63 -11.80 -0.56
C VAL A 23 8.27 -12.39 -0.86
N ALA A 24 7.25 -11.95 -0.13
CA ALA A 24 5.88 -12.23 -0.48
C ALA A 24 5.74 -11.77 -1.93
N ALA A 25 5.55 -12.70 -2.86
CA ALA A 25 5.15 -12.36 -4.20
C ALA A 25 3.77 -11.70 -4.04
N GLN A 26 3.69 -10.39 -4.29
CA GLN A 26 2.40 -9.71 -4.41
C GLN A 26 1.71 -10.33 -5.62
N THR A 27 0.83 -11.27 -5.34
CA THR A 27 -0.09 -11.83 -6.32
C THR A 27 -0.95 -10.67 -6.79
N GLY A 28 -0.78 -10.31 -8.08
CA GLY A 28 -1.58 -9.31 -8.77
C GLY A 28 -3.04 -9.75 -8.83
N GLY A 29 -3.76 -9.49 -7.74
CA GLY A 29 -5.20 -9.57 -7.66
C GLY A 29 -5.80 -8.23 -8.05
N ALA A 30 -6.39 -8.18 -9.24
CA ALA A 30 -7.41 -7.24 -9.70
C ALA A 30 -7.46 -5.86 -9.01
N ALA A 31 -6.72 -4.87 -9.53
CA ALA A 31 -6.99 -3.43 -9.42
C ALA A 31 -7.63 -2.91 -8.11
N ALA A 32 -7.25 -3.47 -6.96
CA ALA A 32 -7.51 -2.89 -5.66
C ALA A 32 -6.38 -1.89 -5.43
N GLY A 33 -6.64 -0.61 -5.74
CA GLY A 33 -5.66 0.45 -5.51
C GLY A 33 -5.18 0.39 -4.06
N ASP A 34 -3.87 0.51 -3.86
CA ASP A 34 -3.28 0.58 -2.52
C ASP A 34 -3.90 1.74 -1.75
N ALA A 35 -4.65 1.43 -0.69
CA ALA A 35 -5.36 2.41 0.10
C ALA A 35 -4.40 3.41 0.76
N ALA A 36 -3.20 2.99 1.16
CA ALA A 36 -2.19 3.88 1.72
C ALA A 36 -1.65 4.85 0.65
N ALA A 37 -1.45 4.36 -0.58
CA ALA A 37 -1.12 5.22 -1.71
C ALA A 37 -2.25 6.22 -2.03
N GLY A 38 -3.51 5.80 -1.88
CA GLY A 38 -4.69 6.65 -2.07
C GLY A 38 -4.77 7.80 -1.06
N GLU A 39 -4.51 7.53 0.22
CA GLU A 39 -4.46 8.55 1.28
C GLU A 39 -3.39 9.60 1.00
N ALA A 40 -2.17 9.16 0.70
CA ALA A 40 -1.05 10.06 0.42
C ALA A 40 -1.30 10.90 -0.83
N ALA A 41 -1.89 10.31 -1.87
CA ALA A 41 -2.27 11.02 -3.08
C ALA A 41 -3.36 12.08 -2.80
N TYR A 42 -4.39 11.73 -2.01
CA TYR A 42 -5.43 12.66 -1.59
C TYR A 42 -4.86 13.83 -0.79
N ALA A 43 -3.98 13.55 0.19
CA ALA A 43 -3.36 14.58 1.01
C ALA A 43 -2.57 15.60 0.17
N ARG A 44 -1.86 15.14 -0.87
CA ARG A 44 -1.08 16.01 -1.76
C ARG A 44 -1.94 16.81 -2.74
N ALA A 45 -2.93 16.17 -3.36
CA ALA A 45 -3.64 16.76 -4.49
C ALA A 45 -4.98 17.41 -4.13
N CYS A 46 -5.63 16.97 -3.05
CA CYS A 46 -7.04 17.28 -2.77
C CYS A 46 -7.22 18.05 -1.44
N ALA A 47 -6.45 17.70 -0.41
CA ALA A 47 -6.69 18.15 0.97
C ALA A 47 -6.61 19.67 1.16
N ARG A 48 -5.88 20.39 0.29
CA ARG A 48 -5.81 21.86 0.33
C ARG A 48 -7.18 22.52 0.19
N CYS A 49 -8.04 21.98 -0.68
CA CYS A 49 -9.38 22.51 -0.93
C CYS A 49 -10.47 21.65 -0.25
N HIS A 50 -10.18 20.37 -0.05
CA HIS A 50 -11.09 19.41 0.55
C HIS A 50 -10.50 18.82 1.83
N ALA A 51 -10.53 19.60 2.90
CA ALA A 51 -9.94 19.22 4.18
C ALA A 51 -10.56 17.93 4.76
N ASP A 52 -11.86 17.70 4.53
CA ASP A 52 -12.55 16.51 5.00
C ASP A 52 -12.86 15.53 3.85
N PRO A 53 -12.15 14.40 3.75
CA PRO A 53 -12.44 13.36 2.76
C PRO A 53 -13.81 12.72 2.96
N ARG A 54 -14.35 12.69 4.19
CA ARG A 54 -15.70 12.20 4.47
C ARG A 54 -16.78 13.17 4.00
N ALA A 55 -16.49 14.46 3.83
CA ALA A 55 -17.45 15.42 3.27
C ALA A 55 -17.58 15.29 1.73
N ILE A 56 -16.48 15.04 1.02
CA ILE A 56 -16.55 14.54 -0.37
C ILE A 56 -17.25 13.17 -0.35
N GLY A 57 -16.88 12.39 0.66
CA GLY A 57 -17.33 11.06 0.97
C GLY A 57 -18.81 10.94 1.35
N GLY A 58 -19.47 12.04 1.71
CA GLY A 58 -20.89 12.07 2.06
C GLY A 58 -21.78 11.89 0.83
N ARG A 59 -21.22 12.10 -0.37
CA ARG A 59 -21.75 11.55 -1.62
C ARG A 59 -21.16 10.17 -1.97
N ALA A 60 -20.06 9.76 -1.34
CA ALA A 60 -19.37 8.47 -1.45
C ALA A 60 -19.91 7.32 -0.59
N ALA A 61 -20.94 7.53 0.24
CA ALA A 61 -21.90 6.47 0.58
C ALA A 61 -22.48 5.79 -0.68
N ARG A 62 -22.22 6.37 -1.86
CA ARG A 62 -22.61 5.88 -3.17
C ARG A 62 -21.41 5.35 -3.98
N LEU A 63 -20.23 5.17 -3.38
CA LEU A 63 -19.11 4.49 -4.02
C LEU A 63 -19.20 2.97 -3.91
N ASP A 64 -20.20 2.37 -3.25
CA ASP A 64 -20.49 0.94 -3.43
C ASP A 64 -21.04 0.62 -4.83
N ASP A 65 -21.61 1.63 -5.51
CA ASP A 65 -22.07 1.55 -6.90
C ASP A 65 -20.89 1.67 -7.89
N PRO A 66 -20.62 0.64 -8.72
CA PRO A 66 -19.56 0.68 -9.73
C PRO A 66 -19.69 1.82 -10.74
N ALA A 67 -20.92 2.21 -11.12
CA ALA A 67 -21.15 3.31 -12.05
C ALA A 67 -20.68 4.65 -11.47
N ARG A 68 -20.83 4.82 -10.17
CA ARG A 68 -20.35 6.01 -9.46
C ARG A 68 -18.85 6.02 -9.26
N ARG A 69 -18.22 4.87 -8.98
CA ARG A 69 -16.75 4.75 -9.02
C ARG A 69 -16.19 5.17 -10.38
N ALA A 70 -16.78 4.66 -11.47
CA ALA A 70 -16.37 5.02 -12.82
C ALA A 70 -16.60 6.50 -13.15
N ALA A 71 -17.70 7.09 -12.65
CA ALA A 71 -17.95 8.52 -12.82
C ALA A 71 -16.92 9.38 -12.06
N LEU A 72 -16.55 8.97 -10.84
CA LEU A 72 -15.52 9.65 -10.06
C LEU A 72 -14.14 9.53 -10.73
N ASP A 73 -13.77 8.36 -11.23
CA ASP A 73 -12.53 8.17 -11.98
C ASP A 73 -12.43 9.13 -13.18
N ARG A 74 -13.46 9.19 -14.03
CA ARG A 74 -13.50 10.12 -15.17
C ARG A 74 -13.43 11.59 -14.74
N PHE A 75 -14.04 11.95 -13.61
CA PHE A 75 -13.97 13.30 -13.09
C PHE A 75 -12.54 13.65 -12.65
N LEU A 76 -11.90 12.77 -11.87
CA LEU A 76 -10.54 12.96 -11.37
C LEU A 76 -9.51 13.06 -12.50
N ALA A 77 -9.73 12.39 -13.63
CA ALA A 77 -8.84 12.44 -14.80
C ALA A 77 -8.67 13.87 -15.34
N ARG A 78 -9.68 14.72 -15.16
CA ARG A 78 -9.69 16.14 -15.52
C ARG A 78 -9.68 17.07 -14.31
N HIS A 79 -9.52 16.53 -13.11
CA HIS A 79 -9.58 17.27 -11.85
C HIS A 79 -8.50 16.77 -10.89
N HIS A 80 -7.29 17.29 -11.08
CA HIS A 80 -6.11 17.11 -10.22
C HIS A 80 -5.48 15.70 -10.16
N ALA A 81 -6.02 14.68 -10.86
CA ALA A 81 -5.42 13.34 -10.93
C ALA A 81 -5.47 12.73 -12.36
N PRO A 82 -4.66 13.23 -13.32
CA PRO A 82 -4.65 12.71 -14.68
C PRO A 82 -4.07 11.29 -14.83
N ASP A 83 -3.24 10.86 -13.87
CA ASP A 83 -2.68 9.51 -13.84
C ASP A 83 -3.72 8.46 -13.41
N ALA A 84 -3.86 7.38 -14.17
CA ALA A 84 -4.89 6.37 -13.94
C ALA A 84 -4.67 5.56 -12.65
N ALA A 85 -3.42 5.23 -12.33
CA ALA A 85 -3.10 4.47 -11.12
C ALA A 85 -3.40 5.28 -9.85
N THR A 86 -3.02 6.56 -9.85
CA THR A 86 -3.29 7.52 -8.78
C THR A 86 -4.80 7.66 -8.55
N ARG A 87 -5.61 7.76 -9.62
CA ARG A 87 -7.07 7.80 -9.47
C ARG A 87 -7.63 6.54 -8.86
N ALA A 88 -7.22 5.38 -9.35
CA ALA A 88 -7.68 4.11 -8.82
C ALA A 88 -7.39 4.00 -7.31
N ALA A 89 -6.21 4.42 -6.88
CA ALA A 89 -5.84 4.48 -5.46
C ALA A 89 -6.70 5.46 -4.66
N ILE A 90 -6.93 6.68 -5.17
CA ILE A 90 -7.79 7.68 -4.52
C ILE A 90 -9.24 7.17 -4.41
N VAL A 91 -9.80 6.58 -5.47
CA VAL A 91 -11.17 6.06 -5.49
C VAL A 91 -11.34 4.91 -4.49
N ALA A 92 -10.36 3.99 -4.44
CA ALA A 92 -10.35 2.90 -3.47
C ALA A 92 -10.31 3.44 -2.04
N TRP A 93 -9.37 4.33 -1.73
CA TRP A 93 -9.24 4.92 -0.40
C TRP A 93 -10.48 5.73 0.02
N LEU A 94 -11.07 6.54 -0.88
CA LEU A 94 -12.29 7.29 -0.57
C LEU A 94 -13.49 6.38 -0.30
N ALA A 95 -13.57 5.22 -0.95
CA ALA A 95 -14.61 4.23 -0.67
C ALA A 95 -14.45 3.64 0.74
N GLU A 96 -13.21 3.39 1.19
CA GLU A 96 -12.91 2.95 2.55
C GLU A 96 -13.19 4.05 3.59
N ALA A 97 -12.73 5.27 3.34
CA ALA A 97 -12.88 6.40 4.26
C ALA A 97 -14.34 6.84 4.46
N ALA A 98 -15.22 6.50 3.52
CA ALA A 98 -16.66 6.79 3.58
C ALA A 98 -17.48 5.75 4.35
N ARG A 99 -16.87 4.63 4.76
CA ARG A 99 -17.47 3.66 5.68
C ARG A 99 -17.41 4.16 7.14
#